data_AF-A0A7I7RUS3-F1
#
_entry.id   AF-A0A7I7RUS3-F1
#
_cell.length_a   1.000
_cell.length_b   1.000
_cell.length_c   1.000
_cell.angle_alpha   90.00
_cell.angle_beta   90.00
_cell.angle_gamma   90.00
#
_symmetry.space_group_name_H-M   'P 1'
#
loop_
_entity.id
_entity.type
_entity.pdbx_description
1 polymer ?
#
loop_
_entity_poly.entity_id
_entity_poly.type
_entity_poly.pdbx_seq_one_letter_code
_entity_poly.pdbx_strand_id
1 'polypeptide(L)' 'MSAWVRRFACAPLHAWLVSRRAEYTYALYEGSLAEPGDPNPYAGRSLTLAMLWMRGYERMLRVRIDTGPAMQRYRQER' A
#
# COMPACT_ATOMS: atom_id res chain seq x y z
N MET A 1 2.13 -14.06 12.38
CA MET A 1 3.53 -13.66 12.11
C MET A 1 4.05 -14.53 10.97
N SER A 2 3.88 -14.09 9.72
CA SER A 2 4.15 -14.92 8.54
C SER A 2 5.57 -14.67 8.02
N ALA A 3 6.36 -15.73 7.94
CA ALA A 3 7.82 -15.75 7.76
C ALA A 3 8.32 -15.47 6.33
N TRP A 4 7.61 -14.69 5.52
CA TRP A 4 7.93 -14.51 4.09
C TRP A 4 8.58 -13.18 3.70
N VAL A 5 8.76 -12.23 4.63
CA VAL A 5 9.28 -10.88 4.32
C VAL A 5 10.82 -10.79 4.36
N ARG A 6 11.55 -11.86 4.73
CA ARG A 6 13.02 -11.84 4.90
C ARG A 6 13.83 -12.47 3.76
N ARG A 7 13.44 -12.27 2.50
CA ARG A 7 14.25 -12.81 1.39
C ARG A 7 14.38 -11.87 0.20
N PHE A 8 14.91 -10.67 0.41
CA PHE A 8 15.63 -9.92 -0.64
C PHE A 8 16.72 -9.03 -0.02
N ALA A 9 17.73 -9.66 0.58
CA ALA A 9 19.00 -9.02 0.90
C ALA A 9 20.15 -9.88 0.34
N CYS A 10 20.56 -9.61 -0.91
CA CYS A 10 21.90 -9.78 -1.49
C CYS A 10 21.82 -9.92 -3.04
N ALA A 11 22.16 -8.86 -3.77
CA ALA A 11 22.84 -8.88 -5.08
C ALA A 11 23.03 -7.43 -5.59
N PRO A 12 24.24 -6.93 -5.89
CA PRO A 12 24.43 -5.54 -6.33
C PRO A 12 23.90 -5.25 -7.75
N LEU A 13 23.35 -6.25 -8.45
CA LEU A 13 22.97 -6.17 -9.86
C LEU A 13 21.54 -5.65 -10.11
N HIS A 14 20.64 -5.70 -9.13
CA HIS A 14 19.25 -5.25 -9.30
C HIS A 14 19.03 -3.77 -9.02
N ALA A 15 19.93 -3.13 -8.25
CA ALA A 15 19.81 -1.70 -7.92
C ALA A 15 19.92 -0.79 -9.16
N TRP A 16 20.58 -1.25 -10.23
CA TRP A 16 20.69 -0.54 -11.51
C TRP A 16 19.49 -0.75 -12.46
N LEU A 17 18.60 -1.71 -12.17
CA LEU A 17 17.49 -2.10 -13.06
C LEU A 17 16.11 -1.59 -12.60
N VAL A 18 15.97 -1.19 -11.34
CA VAL A 18 14.68 -0.69 -10.83
C VAL A 18 14.58 0.81 -11.11
N SER A 19 13.84 1.16 -12.15
CA SER A 19 13.51 2.55 -12.46
C SER A 19 12.72 3.21 -11.33
N ARG A 20 12.87 4.53 -11.15
CA ARG A 20 12.08 5.33 -10.18
C ARG A 20 10.57 5.14 -10.34
N ARG A 21 10.10 4.94 -11.57
CA ARG A 21 8.70 4.61 -11.86
C ARG A 21 8.27 3.28 -11.23
N ALA A 22 9.14 2.27 -11.23
CA ALA A 22 8.88 0.98 -10.62
C ALA A 22 8.78 1.12 -9.09
N GLU A 23 9.70 1.86 -8.45
CA GLU A 23 9.62 2.16 -7.01
C GLU A 23 8.30 2.86 -6.63
N TYR A 24 7.88 3.84 -7.43
CA TYR A 24 6.64 4.58 -7.18
C TYR A 24 5.39 3.72 -7.37
N THR A 25 5.39 2.89 -8.41
CA THR A 25 4.32 1.92 -8.66
C THR A 25 4.23 0.92 -7.52
N TYR A 26 5.38 0.45 -7.04
CA TYR A 26 5.45 -0.49 -5.94
C TYR A 26 4.91 0.11 -4.64
N ALA A 27 5.33 1.33 -4.27
CA ALA A 27 4.82 1.99 -3.06
C ALA A 27 3.29 2.19 -3.10
N LEU A 28 2.75 2.61 -4.25
CA LEU A 28 1.30 2.74 -4.44
C LEU A 28 0.59 1.38 -4.30
N TYR A 29 1.16 0.33 -4.90
CA TYR A 29 0.60 -1.02 -4.84
C TYR A 29 0.62 -1.59 -3.43
N GLU A 30 1.74 -1.47 -2.71
CA GLU A 30 1.84 -1.92 -1.31
C GLU A 30 0.79 -1.25 -0.42
N GLY A 31 0.58 0.06 -0.57
CA GLY A 31 -0.47 0.74 0.17
C GLY A 31 -1.86 0.16 -0.10
N SER A 32 -2.15 -0.22 -1.35
CA SER A 32 -3.45 -0.83 -1.70
C SER A 32 -3.66 -2.25 -1.15
N LEU A 33 -2.58 -2.93 -0.78
CA LEU A 33 -2.61 -4.28 -0.19
C LEU A 33 -2.59 -4.27 1.35
N ALA A 34 -2.27 -3.14 1.97
CA ALA A 34 -2.14 -3.03 3.41
C ALA A 34 -3.48 -3.27 4.15
N GLU A 35 -3.38 -3.56 5.44
CA GLU A 35 -4.51 -3.74 6.35
C GLU A 35 -4.74 -2.48 7.20
N PRO A 36 -5.99 -2.21 7.62
CA PRO A 36 -6.29 -1.09 8.51
C PRO A 36 -5.43 -1.12 9.78
N GLY A 37 -4.67 -0.05 9.99
CA GLY A 37 -3.74 0.08 11.12
C GLY A 37 -2.28 -0.25 10.78
N ASP A 38 -1.99 -0.75 9.58
CA ASP A 38 -0.62 -1.00 9.14
C ASP A 38 0.20 0.31 9.11
N PRO A 39 1.45 0.29 9.64
CA PRO A 39 2.32 1.45 9.59
C PRO A 39 2.89 1.66 8.19
N ASN A 40 2.99 2.92 7.76
CA ASN A 40 3.62 3.25 6.48
C ASN A 40 5.14 2.98 6.51
N PRO A 41 5.67 2.03 5.72
CA PRO A 41 7.08 1.62 5.78
C PRO A 41 8.06 2.69 5.27
N TYR A 42 7.55 3.70 4.55
CA TYR A 42 8.33 4.81 4.00
C TYR A 42 8.30 6.06 4.88
N ALA A 43 7.53 6.06 5.98
CA ALA A 43 7.49 7.16 6.92
C ALA A 43 8.90 7.49 7.44
N GLY A 44 9.32 8.75 7.30
CA GLY A 44 10.66 9.20 7.67
C GLY A 44 11.80 8.77 6.73
N ARG A 45 11.54 7.93 5.71
CA ARG A 45 12.56 7.50 4.72
C ARG A 45 12.45 8.25 3.41
N SER A 46 11.22 8.48 2.93
CA SER A 46 10.96 9.21 1.69
C SER A 46 9.54 9.74 1.68
N LEU A 47 9.39 11.07 1.59
CA LEU A 47 8.08 11.72 1.55
C LEU A 47 7.24 11.25 0.35
N THR A 48 7.86 11.20 -0.84
CA THR A 48 7.17 10.81 -2.07
C THR A 48 6.63 9.37 -2.00
N LEU A 49 7.46 8.43 -1.53
CA LEU A 49 7.03 7.04 -1.39
C LEU A 49 5.95 6.90 -0.30
N ALA A 50 6.09 7.64 0.81
CA ALA A 50 5.08 7.65 1.86
C ALA A 50 3.72 8.16 1.36
N MET A 51 3.69 9.23 0.56
CA MET A 51 2.46 9.76 -0.03
C MET A 51 1.83 8.79 -1.04
N LEU A 52 2.64 8.11 -1.86
CA LEU A 52 2.14 7.11 -2.81
C LEU A 52 1.54 5.91 -2.09
N TRP A 53 2.21 5.42 -1.05
CA TRP A 53 1.67 4.37 -0.19
C TRP A 53 0.37 4.79 0.47
N MET A 54 0.30 6.00 1.05
CA MET A 54 -0.92 6.54 1.65
C MET A 54 -2.08 6.59 0.65
N ARG A 55 -1.81 7.00 -0.59
CA ARG A 55 -2.85 7.03 -1.64
C ARG A 55 -3.39 5.64 -1.98
N GLY A 56 -2.53 4.62 -1.99
CA GLY A 56 -2.94 3.23 -2.13
C GLY A 56 -3.81 2.77 -0.96
N TYR A 57 -3.38 3.10 0.26
CA TYR A 57 -4.07 2.77 1.51
C TYR A 57 -5.45 3.41 1.62
N GLU A 58 -5.57 4.70 1.30
CA GLU A 58 -6.85 5.40 1.26
C GLU A 58 -7.81 4.79 0.23
N ARG A 59 -7.30 4.41 -0.94
CA ARG A 59 -8.12 3.71 -1.95
C ARG A 59 -8.64 2.39 -1.40
N MET A 60 -7.79 1.62 -0.72
CA MET A 60 -8.18 0.36 -0.08
C MET A 60 -9.25 0.59 0.99
N LEU A 61 -9.05 1.56 1.90
CA LEU A 61 -10.03 1.90 2.94
C LEU A 61 -11.37 2.30 2.34
N ARG A 62 -11.36 3.14 1.31
CA ARG A 62 -12.57 3.58 0.61
C ARG A 62 -13.34 2.40 0.06
N VAL A 63 -12.68 1.46 -0.64
CA VAL A 63 -13.34 0.25 -1.15
C VAL A 63 -13.96 -0.54 -0.01
N ARG A 64 -13.24 -0.80 1.09
CA ARG A 64 -13.78 -1.57 2.23
C ARG A 64 -15.00 -0.90 2.85
N ILE A 65 -14.98 0.43 3.00
CA ILE A 65 -16.12 1.21 3.52
C ILE A 65 -17.30 1.10 2.54
N ASP A 66 -17.05 1.35 1.25
CA ASP A 66 -18.08 1.42 0.21
C ASP A 66 -18.75 0.08 -0.09
N THR A 67 -18.04 -1.03 0.13
CA THR A 67 -18.56 -2.39 -0.07
C THR A 67 -19.12 -3.03 1.20
N GLY A 68 -18.97 -2.38 2.36
CA GLY A 68 -19.40 -2.93 3.64
C GLY A 68 -20.93 -3.04 3.78
N PRO A 69 -21.43 -3.96 4.63
CA PRO A 69 -22.87 -4.16 4.83
C PRO A 69 -23.57 -2.92 5.38
N ALA A 70 -22.86 -2.12 6.20
CA ALA A 70 -23.36 -0.83 6.69
C ALA A 70 -23.64 0.15 5.55
N MET A 71 -22.74 0.23 4.56
CA MET A 71 -22.93 1.14 3.42
C MET A 71 -23.99 0.62 2.45
N GLN A 72 -24.08 -0.71 2.27
CA GLN A 72 -25.15 -1.32 1.51
C GLN A 72 -26.52 -0.99 2.11
N ARG A 73 -26.68 -1.13 3.44
CA ARG A 73 -27.93 -0.77 4.15
C ARG A 73 -28.26 0.71 3.98
N TYR A 74 -27.30 1.60 4.20
CA TYR A 74 -27.50 3.04 4.01
C TYR A 74 -27.98 3.40 2.59
N ARG A 75 -27.47 2.71 1.56
CA ARG A 75 -27.91 2.93 0.17
C ARG A 75 -29.31 2.38 -0.14
N GLN A 76 -29.78 1.37 0.60
CA GLN A 76 -31.13 0.82 0.45
C GLN A 76 -32.20 1.69 1.11
N GLU A 77 -31.82 2.45 2.15
CA GLU A 77 -32.71 3.37 2.88
C GLU A 77 -32.76 4.78 2.27
N ARG A 78 -32.04 5.00 1.15
CA ARG A 78 -31.98 6.26 0.39
C ARG A 78 -32.80 6.16 -0.89
#